data_AF-A0A670ZUY3-F1
#
_entry.id   AF-A0A670ZUY3-F1
#
_cell.length_a   1.000
_cell.length_b   1.000
_cell.length_c   1.000
_cell.angle_alpha   90.00
_cell.angle_beta   90.00
_cell.angle_gamma   90.00
#
_symmetry.space_group_name_H-M   'P 1'
#
loop_
_entity.id
_entity.type
_entity.pdbx_description
1 polymer ?
#
loop_
_entity_poly.entity_id
_entity_poly.type
_entity_poly.pdbx_seq_one_letter_code
_entity_poly.pdbx_strand_id
1 'polypeptide(L)'
;LMPVIGRESNVSLVTAAGLLIILIALSYLVTFFRRSKNKYLHHKDLQIYLFQLLSLVASTYIVNSTHSSLQSKQGLPIINQVISWMTLVSSLIVPLLSPTFLFLRLLSILLSLMSTYLLLSTGFDPTSVYCFLTVFSPFLMGGLLLWKIAIPFVLVSCAFEAIQVTTQLSSKRLFLIVLVISDIMALHFFFLVKDYGSWLDIGTSISHYVIVMSFTIFLMLLSGVAQLLTTKRLELWEGTKRHSL
;
A
#
# COMPACT_ATOMS: atom_id res chain seq x y z
N LEU A 1 22.77 -23.53 -4.31
CA LEU A 1 21.35 -23.11 -4.47
C LEU A 1 20.49 -24.08 -3.68
N MET A 2 19.92 -23.66 -2.56
CA MET A 2 18.91 -24.50 -1.90
C MET A 2 17.60 -24.36 -2.70
N PRO A 3 16.95 -25.46 -3.12
CA PRO A 3 15.62 -25.39 -3.69
C PRO A 3 14.67 -25.05 -2.54
N VAL A 4 13.99 -23.90 -2.63
CA VAL A 4 13.01 -23.54 -1.61
C VAL A 4 11.80 -24.44 -1.82
N ILE A 5 11.67 -25.40 -0.90
CA ILE A 5 10.62 -26.40 -0.82
C ILE A 5 9.26 -25.70 -0.72
N GLY A 6 8.41 -25.92 -1.72
CA GLY A 6 7.01 -26.27 -1.50
C GLY A 6 6.08 -25.26 -0.82
N ARG A 7 6.18 -23.96 -1.12
CA ARG A 7 4.99 -23.08 -1.01
C ARG A 7 4.61 -22.64 -2.40
N GLU A 8 3.52 -23.20 -2.94
CA GLU A 8 2.93 -22.67 -4.16
C GLU A 8 2.63 -21.19 -3.92
N SER A 9 3.39 -20.31 -4.58
CA SER A 9 3.09 -18.89 -4.54
C SER A 9 1.69 -18.74 -5.14
N ASN A 10 0.72 -18.33 -4.32
CA ASN A 10 -0.67 -18.10 -4.72
C ASN A 10 -0.76 -16.89 -5.65
N VAL A 11 -0.17 -17.00 -6.84
CA VAL A 11 -0.14 -15.94 -7.86
C VAL A 11 -1.54 -15.64 -8.37
N SER A 12 -2.43 -16.63 -8.34
CA SER A 12 -3.88 -16.46 -8.54
C SER A 12 -4.50 -15.43 -7.61
N LEU A 13 -4.06 -15.36 -6.35
CA LEU A 13 -4.59 -14.42 -5.37
C LEU A 13 -4.02 -13.01 -5.56
N VAL A 14 -2.72 -12.92 -5.87
CA VAL A 14 -2.07 -11.64 -6.19
C VAL A 14 -2.63 -11.03 -7.48
N THR A 15 -2.91 -11.85 -8.49
CA THR A 15 -3.55 -11.42 -9.75
C THR A 15 -5.00 -11.02 -9.56
N ALA A 16 -5.77 -11.77 -8.77
CA ALA A 16 -7.13 -11.39 -8.43
C ALA A 16 -7.16 -10.04 -7.71
N ALA A 17 -6.24 -9.81 -6.76
CA ALA A 17 -6.10 -8.52 -6.09
C ALA A 17 -5.72 -7.40 -7.08
N GLY A 18 -4.76 -7.64 -7.98
CA GLY A 18 -4.39 -6.69 -9.04
C GLY A 18 -5.57 -6.32 -9.95
N LEU A 19 -6.36 -7.31 -10.39
CA LEU A 19 -7.56 -7.09 -11.20
C LEU A 19 -8.62 -6.27 -10.46
N LEU A 20 -8.86 -6.55 -9.18
CA LEU A 20 -9.80 -5.78 -8.36
C LEU A 20 -9.38 -4.32 -8.23
N ILE A 21 -8.08 -4.05 -8.01
CA ILE A 21 -7.56 -2.68 -7.91
C ILE A 21 -7.70 -1.95 -9.26
N ILE A 22 -7.46 -2.64 -10.38
CA ILE A 22 -7.68 -2.07 -11.73
C ILE A 22 -9.16 -1.74 -11.95
N LEU A 23 -10.10 -2.60 -11.53
CA LEU A 23 -11.53 -2.33 -11.63
C LEU A 23 -11.94 -1.12 -10.78
N ILE A 24 -11.43 -0.98 -9.56
CA ILE A 24 -11.64 0.19 -8.71
C ILE A 24 -11.11 1.45 -9.40
N ALA A 25 -9.90 1.40 -9.97
CA ALA A 25 -9.32 2.49 -10.73
C ALA A 25 -10.16 2.87 -11.96
N LEU A 26 -10.65 1.89 -12.72
CA LEU A 26 -11.50 2.15 -13.89
C LEU A 26 -12.85 2.76 -13.48
N SER A 27 -13.46 2.27 -12.40
CA SER A 27 -14.72 2.82 -11.89
C SER A 27 -14.58 4.29 -11.51
N TYR A 28 -13.45 4.67 -10.89
CA TYR A 28 -13.15 6.05 -10.58
C TYR A 28 -12.97 6.90 -11.83
N LEU A 29 -12.26 6.41 -12.85
CA LEU A 29 -12.09 7.10 -14.13
C LEU A 29 -13.46 7.38 -14.80
N VAL A 30 -14.38 6.42 -14.74
CA VAL A 30 -15.74 6.59 -15.27
C VAL A 30 -16.50 7.68 -14.49
N THR A 31 -16.42 7.67 -13.15
CA THR A 31 -17.03 8.74 -12.33
C THR A 31 -16.41 10.12 -12.60
N PHE A 32 -15.10 10.16 -12.83
CA PHE A 32 -14.34 11.36 -13.20
C PHE A 32 -14.82 11.92 -14.53
N PHE A 33 -14.94 11.09 -15.58
CA PHE A 33 -15.45 11.53 -16.88
C PHE A 33 -16.92 11.97 -16.83
N ARG A 34 -17.76 11.28 -16.04
CA ARG A 34 -19.15 11.71 -15.84
C ARG A 34 -19.24 13.08 -15.16
N ARG A 35 -18.37 13.35 -14.19
CA ARG A 35 -18.30 14.62 -13.45
C ARG A 35 -17.62 15.74 -14.26
N SER A 36 -16.69 15.38 -15.16
CA SER A 36 -15.93 16.30 -16.02
C SER A 36 -16.77 16.98 -17.12
N LYS A 37 -18.04 16.59 -17.33
CA LYS A 37 -18.97 17.42 -18.13
C LYS A 37 -19.18 18.80 -17.49
N ASN A 38 -18.88 18.96 -16.19
CA ASN A 38 -18.77 20.24 -15.53
C ASN A 38 -17.35 20.79 -15.77
N LYS A 39 -17.27 21.87 -16.55
CA LYS A 39 -16.02 22.46 -17.09
C LYS A 39 -15.00 22.77 -15.98
N TYR A 40 -13.70 22.65 -16.33
CA TYR A 40 -12.49 22.94 -15.53
C TYR A 40 -11.85 21.77 -14.79
N LEU A 41 -11.45 20.73 -15.52
CA LEU A 41 -10.50 19.74 -15.03
C LEU A 41 -9.35 19.62 -16.04
N HIS A 42 -8.11 19.73 -15.55
CA HIS A 42 -6.94 20.00 -16.40
C HIS A 42 -6.55 18.74 -17.16
N HIS A 43 -6.22 18.86 -18.46
CA HIS A 43 -5.74 17.73 -19.29
C HIS A 43 -4.53 16.99 -18.65
N LYS A 44 -3.77 17.70 -17.82
CA LYS A 44 -2.62 17.19 -17.05
C LYS A 44 -3.03 16.16 -15.98
N ASP A 45 -4.14 16.38 -15.29
CA ASP A 45 -4.63 15.48 -14.23
C ASP A 45 -5.05 14.13 -14.83
N LEU A 46 -5.68 14.17 -16.01
CA LEU A 46 -6.01 12.97 -16.77
C LEU A 46 -4.76 12.21 -17.22
N GLN A 47 -3.73 12.91 -17.71
CA GLN A 47 -2.46 12.29 -18.11
C GLN A 47 -1.77 11.60 -16.93
N ILE A 48 -1.73 12.26 -15.77
CA ILE A 48 -1.18 11.69 -14.53
C ILE A 48 -1.95 10.41 -14.16
N TYR A 49 -3.27 10.45 -14.19
CA TYR A 49 -4.10 9.29 -13.83
C TYR A 49 -3.92 8.12 -14.81
N LEU A 50 -3.88 8.38 -16.12
CA LEU A 50 -3.64 7.35 -17.13
C LEU A 50 -2.27 6.70 -16.97
N PHE A 51 -1.24 7.51 -16.64
CA PHE A 51 0.08 6.98 -16.33
C PHE A 51 0.07 6.07 -15.08
N GLN A 52 -0.68 6.45 -14.04
CA GLN A 52 -0.85 5.59 -12.85
C GLN A 52 -1.56 4.29 -13.17
N LEU A 53 -2.63 4.32 -13.98
CA LEU A 53 -3.31 3.11 -14.43
C LEU A 53 -2.36 2.20 -15.24
N LEU A 54 -1.54 2.78 -16.11
CA LEU A 54 -0.55 2.02 -16.89
C LEU A 54 0.49 1.35 -15.99
N SER A 55 1.00 2.06 -14.97
CA SER A 55 1.94 1.51 -13.98
C SER A 55 1.33 0.34 -13.18
N LEU A 56 0.05 0.42 -12.85
CA LEU A 56 -0.68 -0.65 -12.15
C LEU A 56 -0.85 -1.91 -13.03
N VAL A 57 -1.22 -1.74 -14.30
CA VAL A 57 -1.29 -2.85 -15.26
C VAL A 57 0.09 -3.46 -15.47
N ALA A 58 1.12 -2.64 -15.63
CA ALA A 58 2.51 -3.09 -15.76
C ALA A 58 2.95 -3.91 -14.53
N SER A 59 2.63 -3.46 -13.32
CA SER A 59 2.96 -4.22 -12.09
C SER A 59 2.31 -5.60 -12.04
N THR A 60 1.02 -5.70 -12.41
CA THR A 60 0.31 -6.99 -12.44
C THR A 60 0.87 -7.91 -13.52
N TYR A 61 1.24 -7.37 -14.68
CA TYR A 61 1.89 -8.11 -15.75
C TYR A 61 3.30 -8.61 -15.36
N ILE A 62 4.11 -7.77 -14.70
CA ILE A 62 5.44 -8.16 -14.22
C ILE A 62 5.33 -9.30 -13.22
N VAL A 63 4.38 -9.23 -12.28
CA VAL A 63 4.17 -10.31 -11.30
C VAL A 63 3.92 -11.64 -12.00
N ASN A 64 3.07 -11.65 -13.02
CA ASN A 64 2.73 -12.87 -13.78
C ASN A 64 3.88 -13.39 -14.64
N SER A 65 4.54 -12.49 -15.36
CA SER A 65 5.69 -12.86 -16.20
C SER A 65 6.86 -13.33 -15.36
N THR A 66 7.10 -12.72 -14.20
CA THR A 66 8.14 -13.15 -13.25
C THR A 66 7.83 -14.54 -12.69
N HIS A 67 6.58 -14.81 -12.32
CA HIS A 67 6.19 -16.14 -11.89
C HIS A 67 6.39 -17.20 -13.00
N SER A 68 5.96 -16.90 -14.22
CA SER A 68 6.11 -17.80 -15.36
C SER A 68 7.59 -18.07 -15.72
N SER A 69 8.44 -17.04 -15.65
CA SER A 69 9.88 -17.13 -15.94
C SER A 69 10.67 -17.90 -14.85
N LEU A 70 10.22 -17.79 -13.60
CA LEU A 70 10.79 -18.55 -12.49
C LEU A 70 10.39 -20.04 -12.57
N GLN A 71 9.15 -20.34 -12.97
CA GLN A 71 8.72 -21.73 -13.20
C GLN A 71 9.46 -22.40 -14.35
N SER A 72 9.77 -21.66 -15.42
CA SER A 72 10.54 -22.17 -16.57
C SER A 72 12.05 -22.25 -16.32
N LYS A 73 12.54 -21.89 -15.12
CA LYS A 73 13.97 -21.84 -14.74
C LYS A 73 14.84 -20.95 -15.65
N GLN A 74 14.25 -20.05 -16.43
CA GLN A 74 14.99 -19.21 -17.38
C GLN A 74 15.63 -17.96 -16.75
N GLY A 75 15.59 -17.83 -15.42
CA GLY A 75 16.05 -16.62 -14.73
C GLY A 75 15.06 -15.47 -14.92
N LEU A 76 15.44 -14.25 -14.53
CA LEU A 76 14.59 -13.07 -14.67
C LEU A 76 14.96 -12.29 -15.94
N PRO A 77 13.99 -11.93 -16.79
CA PRO A 77 14.27 -11.08 -17.94
C PRO A 77 14.60 -9.66 -17.48
N ILE A 78 15.64 -9.07 -18.10
CA ILE A 78 16.14 -7.71 -17.79
C ILE A 78 15.03 -6.66 -17.94
N ILE A 79 14.12 -6.88 -18.88
CA ILE A 79 12.96 -6.00 -19.12
C ILE A 79 12.09 -5.88 -17.87
N ASN A 80 11.86 -6.99 -17.14
CA ASN A 80 11.06 -6.96 -15.91
C ASN A 80 11.75 -6.15 -14.81
N GLN A 81 13.08 -6.21 -14.72
CA GLN A 81 13.84 -5.44 -13.75
C GLN A 81 13.75 -3.94 -14.03
N VAL A 82 13.96 -3.53 -15.28
CA VAL A 82 13.86 -2.12 -15.68
C VAL A 82 12.47 -1.58 -15.42
N ILE A 83 11.42 -2.30 -15.82
CA ILE A 83 10.05 -1.85 -15.60
C ILE A 83 9.73 -1.80 -14.10
N SER A 84 10.18 -2.77 -13.28
CA SER A 84 9.97 -2.76 -11.83
C SER A 84 10.58 -1.54 -11.15
N TRP A 85 11.85 -1.21 -11.48
CA TRP A 85 12.52 -0.03 -10.96
C TRP A 85 11.84 1.26 -11.42
N MET A 86 11.47 1.34 -12.70
CA MET A 86 10.75 2.49 -13.24
C MET A 86 9.39 2.67 -12.55
N THR A 87 8.66 1.59 -12.30
CA THR A 87 7.38 1.64 -11.57
C THR A 87 7.59 2.14 -10.14
N LEU A 88 8.60 1.65 -9.42
CA LEU A 88 8.90 2.08 -8.05
C LEU A 88 9.32 3.56 -7.96
N VAL A 89 10.17 4.03 -8.87
CA VAL A 89 10.57 5.45 -8.91
C VAL A 89 9.37 6.32 -9.28
N SER A 90 8.58 5.88 -10.27
CA SER A 90 7.41 6.62 -10.73
C SER A 90 6.31 6.70 -9.66
N SER A 91 6.15 5.69 -8.81
CA SER A 91 5.10 5.68 -7.80
C SER A 91 5.33 6.70 -6.68
N LEU A 92 6.57 7.15 -6.50
CA LEU A 92 6.93 8.25 -5.59
C LEU A 92 6.78 9.63 -6.23
N ILE A 93 7.16 9.76 -7.50
CA ILE A 93 7.17 11.05 -8.21
C ILE A 93 5.76 11.47 -8.63
N VAL A 94 4.99 10.55 -9.20
CA VAL A 94 3.69 10.87 -9.82
C VAL A 94 2.68 11.46 -8.82
N PRO A 95 2.57 10.98 -7.57
CA PRO A 95 1.68 11.59 -6.58
C PRO A 95 2.10 12.98 -6.09
N LEU A 96 3.37 13.37 -6.26
CA LEU A 96 3.85 14.72 -5.95
C LEU A 96 3.35 15.76 -6.97
N LEU A 97 3.08 15.34 -8.20
CA LEU A 97 2.55 16.19 -9.27
C LEU A 97 1.01 16.25 -9.29
N SER A 98 0.36 15.52 -8.38
CA SER A 98 -1.09 15.36 -8.32
C SER A 98 -1.82 16.68 -7.96
N PRO A 99 -3.04 16.93 -8.47
CA PRO A 99 -3.78 18.19 -8.33
C PRO A 99 -4.07 18.62 -6.89
N THR A 100 -4.50 19.88 -6.74
CA THR A 100 -4.75 20.55 -5.44
C THR A 100 -5.90 19.98 -4.63
N PHE A 101 -6.86 19.29 -5.27
CA PHE A 101 -7.95 18.63 -4.55
C PHE A 101 -7.42 17.46 -3.73
N LEU A 102 -7.44 17.61 -2.40
CA LEU A 102 -6.93 16.63 -1.45
C LEU A 102 -7.44 15.21 -1.73
N PHE A 103 -8.74 15.04 -1.99
CA PHE A 103 -9.29 13.71 -2.28
C PHE A 103 -8.69 13.04 -3.51
N LEU A 104 -8.54 13.78 -4.62
CA LEU A 104 -7.93 13.25 -5.86
C LEU A 104 -6.45 12.94 -5.63
N ARG A 105 -5.76 13.79 -4.86
CA ARG A 105 -4.36 13.60 -4.49
C ARG A 105 -4.15 12.36 -3.63
N LEU A 106 -4.97 12.14 -2.61
CA LEU A 106 -4.89 10.96 -1.75
C LEU A 106 -5.20 9.69 -2.53
N LEU A 107 -6.19 9.70 -3.42
CA LEU A 107 -6.48 8.55 -4.26
C LEU A 107 -5.32 8.26 -5.23
N SER A 108 -4.71 9.29 -5.81
CA SER A 108 -3.53 9.17 -6.67
C SER A 108 -2.32 8.58 -5.91
N ILE A 109 -2.10 8.99 -4.66
CA ILE A 109 -1.09 8.41 -3.77
C ILE A 109 -1.42 6.93 -3.48
N LEU A 110 -2.68 6.62 -3.15
CA LEU A 110 -3.10 5.24 -2.87
C LEU A 110 -2.88 4.34 -4.08
N LEU A 111 -3.23 4.79 -5.29
CA LEU A 111 -3.12 3.99 -6.50
C LEU A 111 -1.65 3.68 -6.86
N SER A 112 -0.74 4.64 -6.67
CA SER A 112 0.68 4.43 -6.95
C SER A 112 1.34 3.51 -5.93
N LEU A 113 0.98 3.66 -4.65
CA LEU A 113 1.46 2.79 -3.58
C LEU A 113 0.91 1.37 -3.71
N MET A 114 -0.32 1.19 -4.21
CA MET A 114 -0.88 -0.13 -4.51
C MET A 114 -0.13 -0.85 -5.63
N SER A 115 0.29 -0.14 -6.69
CA SER A 115 1.14 -0.72 -7.73
C SER A 115 2.49 -1.19 -7.17
N THR A 116 3.08 -0.38 -6.28
CA THR A 116 4.34 -0.73 -5.61
C THR A 116 4.18 -1.92 -4.68
N TYR A 117 3.07 -1.97 -3.94
CA TYR A 117 2.70 -3.09 -3.07
C TYR A 117 2.56 -4.40 -3.87
N LEU A 118 1.87 -4.39 -5.01
CA LEU A 118 1.71 -5.58 -5.86
C LEU A 118 3.06 -6.14 -6.35
N LEU A 119 4.01 -5.29 -6.73
CA LEU A 119 5.36 -5.73 -7.14
C LEU A 119 6.11 -6.45 -6.00
N LEU A 120 6.03 -5.91 -4.79
CA LEU A 120 6.73 -6.41 -3.61
C LEU A 120 5.99 -7.55 -2.88
N SER A 121 4.72 -7.80 -3.22
CA SER A 121 3.84 -8.79 -2.58
C SER A 121 4.03 -10.23 -3.13
N THR A 122 4.96 -10.46 -4.05
CA THR A 122 5.20 -11.75 -4.72
C THR A 122 5.70 -12.89 -3.80
N GLY A 123 5.89 -12.62 -2.51
CA GLY A 123 6.18 -13.61 -1.47
C GLY A 123 6.75 -12.95 -0.23
N PHE A 124 6.67 -13.59 0.94
CA PHE A 124 7.38 -13.13 2.15
C PHE A 124 8.88 -13.40 2.11
N ASP A 125 9.32 -14.18 1.12
CA ASP A 125 10.71 -14.54 0.92
C ASP A 125 11.49 -13.42 0.18
N PRO A 126 12.84 -13.43 0.27
CA PRO A 126 13.71 -12.53 -0.50
C PRO A 126 13.49 -12.64 -2.02
N THR A 127 12.79 -13.67 -2.48
CA THR A 127 12.38 -13.85 -3.87
C THR A 127 11.53 -12.71 -4.40
N SER A 128 10.75 -12.04 -3.55
CA SER A 128 10.00 -10.84 -3.93
C SER A 128 10.89 -9.68 -4.38
N VAL A 129 12.13 -9.64 -3.88
CA VAL A 129 13.12 -8.64 -4.24
C VAL A 129 13.87 -9.02 -5.53
N TYR A 130 13.78 -10.27 -5.98
CA TYR A 130 14.38 -10.70 -7.24
C TYR A 130 13.75 -10.03 -8.47
N CYS A 131 12.52 -9.48 -8.34
CA CYS A 131 11.95 -8.58 -9.35
C CYS A 131 12.82 -7.34 -9.62
N PHE A 132 13.62 -6.91 -8.65
CA PHE A 132 14.45 -5.70 -8.71
C PHE A 132 15.94 -6.02 -8.84
N LEU A 133 16.43 -7.03 -8.11
CA LEU A 133 17.85 -7.34 -8.01
C LEU A 133 18.07 -8.85 -8.07
N THR A 134 18.77 -9.34 -9.09
CA THR A 134 19.16 -10.76 -9.19
C THR A 134 20.44 -11.08 -8.43
N VAL A 135 21.26 -10.08 -8.10
CA VAL A 135 22.50 -10.22 -7.35
C VAL A 135 22.27 -9.86 -5.88
N PHE A 136 22.78 -10.69 -4.96
CA PHE A 136 22.67 -10.44 -3.53
C PHE A 136 23.44 -9.17 -3.15
N SER A 137 22.70 -8.15 -2.72
CA SER A 137 23.23 -6.90 -2.17
C SER A 137 22.54 -6.63 -0.84
N PRO A 138 23.19 -6.89 0.31
CA PRO A 138 22.52 -6.95 1.61
C PRO A 138 21.87 -5.62 2.01
N PHE A 139 22.51 -4.49 1.67
CA PHE A 139 21.97 -3.15 1.98
C PHE A 139 20.74 -2.78 1.15
N LEU A 140 20.75 -3.07 -0.16
CA LEU A 140 19.60 -2.76 -1.04
C LEU A 140 18.45 -3.75 -0.81
N MET A 141 18.76 -5.04 -0.65
CA MET A 141 17.79 -6.07 -0.29
C MET A 141 17.13 -5.73 1.05
N GLY A 142 17.92 -5.37 2.06
CA GLY A 142 17.42 -4.93 3.36
C GLY A 142 16.58 -3.65 3.26
N GLY A 143 17.03 -2.66 2.48
CA GLY A 143 16.26 -1.43 2.22
C GLY A 143 14.91 -1.70 1.55
N LEU A 144 14.85 -2.57 0.54
CA LEU A 144 13.61 -2.95 -0.14
C LEU A 144 12.68 -3.76 0.77
N LEU A 145 13.21 -4.58 1.68
CA LEU A 145 12.42 -5.28 2.69
C LEU A 145 11.85 -4.31 3.75
N LEU A 146 12.64 -3.35 4.21
CA LEU A 146 12.14 -2.29 5.10
C LEU A 146 11.08 -1.43 4.39
N TRP A 147 11.29 -1.12 3.12
CA TRP A 147 10.33 -0.39 2.29
C TRP A 147 9.02 -1.18 2.13
N LYS A 148 9.10 -2.49 1.89
CA LYS A 148 7.94 -3.39 1.83
C LYS A 148 7.13 -3.39 3.13
N ILE A 149 7.80 -3.32 4.28
CA ILE A 149 7.15 -3.22 5.59
C ILE A 149 6.48 -1.85 5.75
N ALA A 150 7.09 -0.77 5.26
CA ALA A 150 6.55 0.59 5.38
C ALA A 150 5.29 0.83 4.52
N ILE A 151 5.19 0.23 3.33
CA ILE A 151 4.10 0.50 2.38
C ILE A 151 2.69 0.30 2.97
N PRO A 152 2.34 -0.82 3.63
CA PRO A 152 1.04 -1.02 4.26
C PRO A 152 0.68 0.07 5.28
N PHE A 153 1.64 0.53 6.10
CA PHE A 153 1.40 1.59 7.08
C PHE A 153 1.08 2.92 6.41
N VAL A 154 1.81 3.26 5.35
CA VAL A 154 1.56 4.49 4.57
C VAL A 154 0.20 4.40 3.89
N LEU A 155 -0.14 3.25 3.31
CA LEU A 155 -1.44 3.01 2.68
C LEU A 155 -2.61 3.19 3.66
N VAL A 156 -2.53 2.59 4.85
CA VAL A 156 -3.55 2.73 5.90
C VAL A 156 -3.66 4.19 6.35
N SER A 157 -2.53 4.87 6.56
CA SER A 157 -2.50 6.29 6.95
C SER A 157 -3.16 7.18 5.89
N CYS A 158 -2.83 6.98 4.62
CA CYS A 158 -3.45 7.71 3.51
C CYS A 158 -4.94 7.40 3.37
N ALA A 159 -5.36 6.14 3.54
CA ALA A 159 -6.76 5.76 3.49
C ALA A 159 -7.56 6.41 4.64
N PHE A 160 -6.99 6.45 5.85
CA PHE A 160 -7.60 7.08 7.01
C PHE A 160 -7.83 8.58 6.79
N GLU A 161 -6.81 9.29 6.31
CA GLU A 161 -6.92 10.71 5.95
C GLU A 161 -7.94 10.94 4.82
N ALA A 162 -8.01 10.04 3.83
CA ALA A 162 -8.99 10.14 2.74
C ALA A 162 -10.42 10.00 3.26
N ILE A 163 -10.66 9.06 4.19
CA ILE A 163 -11.95 8.88 4.84
C ILE A 163 -12.29 10.12 5.68
N GLN A 164 -11.32 10.66 6.43
CA GLN A 164 -11.52 11.86 7.23
C GLN A 164 -11.95 13.07 6.40
N VAL A 165 -11.28 13.29 5.26
CA VAL A 165 -11.61 14.38 4.33
C VAL A 165 -12.96 14.15 3.62
N THR A 166 -13.31 12.91 3.31
CA THR A 166 -14.54 12.58 2.56
C THR A 166 -15.77 12.62 3.46
N THR A 167 -15.68 12.11 4.68
CA THR A 167 -16.84 11.96 5.58
C THR A 167 -17.00 13.14 6.53
N GLN A 168 -16.05 14.09 6.58
CA GLN A 168 -16.08 15.26 7.50
C GLN A 168 -16.27 14.83 8.98
N LEU A 169 -15.90 13.59 9.32
CA LEU A 169 -16.08 13.05 10.66
C LEU A 169 -14.96 13.55 11.56
N SER A 170 -15.31 13.88 12.80
CA SER A 170 -14.34 14.19 13.84
C SER A 170 -13.33 13.05 13.99
N SER A 171 -12.03 13.37 14.01
CA SER A 171 -10.93 12.40 14.09
C SER A 171 -11.07 11.42 15.27
N LYS A 172 -11.73 11.85 16.35
CA LYS A 172 -12.05 11.01 17.52
C LYS A 172 -12.99 9.84 17.18
N ARG A 173 -13.98 10.07 16.31
CA ARG A 173 -14.94 9.01 15.90
C ARG A 173 -14.27 8.00 14.99
N LEU A 174 -13.42 8.44 14.08
CA LEU A 174 -12.66 7.56 13.20
C LEU A 174 -11.64 6.72 13.98
N PHE A 175 -10.97 7.31 14.97
CA PHE A 175 -10.08 6.58 15.87
C PHE A 175 -10.82 5.46 16.62
N LEU A 176 -12.01 5.74 17.15
CA LEU A 176 -12.83 4.71 17.81
C LEU A 176 -13.28 3.60 16.85
N ILE A 177 -13.59 3.92 15.59
CA ILE A 177 -13.93 2.89 14.59
C ILE A 177 -12.72 1.99 14.31
N VAL A 178 -11.52 2.57 14.11
CA VAL A 178 -10.29 1.79 13.88
C VAL A 178 -9.94 0.92 15.09
N LEU A 179 -10.11 1.43 16.31
CA LEU A 179 -9.94 0.67 17.56
C LEU A 179 -10.83 -0.58 17.57
N VAL A 180 -12.13 -0.40 17.35
CA VAL A 180 -13.10 -1.52 17.38
C VAL A 180 -12.79 -2.57 16.31
N ILE A 181 -12.44 -2.15 15.09
CA ILE A 181 -12.07 -3.09 14.02
C ILE A 181 -10.80 -3.86 14.41
N SER A 182 -9.84 -3.19 15.05
CA SER A 182 -8.59 -3.83 15.46
C SER A 182 -8.78 -4.82 16.61
N ASP A 183 -9.67 -4.52 17.56
CA ASP A 183 -10.05 -5.44 18.63
C ASP A 183 -10.76 -6.68 18.08
N ILE A 184 -11.66 -6.52 17.11
CA ILE A 184 -12.32 -7.64 16.42
C ILE A 184 -11.28 -8.53 15.72
N MET A 185 -10.31 -7.93 15.03
CA MET A 185 -9.22 -8.67 14.39
C MET A 185 -8.34 -9.39 15.41
N ALA A 186 -8.02 -8.76 16.54
CA ALA A 186 -7.25 -9.38 17.61
C ALA A 186 -7.98 -10.59 18.20
N LEU A 187 -9.29 -10.47 18.46
CA LEU A 187 -10.13 -11.59 18.91
C LEU A 187 -10.17 -12.72 17.88
N HIS A 188 -10.29 -12.41 16.59
CA HIS A 188 -10.23 -13.42 15.54
C HIS A 188 -8.92 -14.22 15.59
N PHE A 189 -7.77 -13.55 15.72
CA PHE A 189 -6.49 -14.23 15.85
C PHE A 189 -6.32 -14.96 17.19
N PHE A 190 -6.89 -14.44 18.27
CA PHE A 190 -6.94 -15.12 19.56
C PHE A 190 -7.66 -16.46 19.46
N PHE A 191 -8.81 -16.52 18.79
CA PHE A 191 -9.55 -17.77 18.56
C PHE A 191 -8.86 -18.73 17.58
N LEU A 192 -7.92 -18.24 16.78
CA LEU A 192 -7.08 -19.04 15.88
C LEU A 192 -5.78 -19.54 16.53
N VAL A 193 -5.50 -19.14 17.78
CA VAL A 193 -4.39 -19.71 18.56
C VAL A 193 -4.69 -21.18 18.78
N LYS A 194 -3.73 -22.03 18.39
CA LYS A 194 -3.85 -23.47 18.54
C LYS A 194 -3.08 -23.91 19.77
N ASP A 195 -3.75 -24.60 20.69
CA ASP A 195 -3.13 -25.22 21.87
C ASP A 195 -2.66 -26.67 21.61
N TYR A 196 -2.81 -27.14 20.37
CA TYR A 196 -2.49 -28.50 19.96
C TYR A 196 -1.75 -28.51 18.61
N GLY A 197 -0.89 -29.51 18.41
CA GLY A 197 -0.08 -29.67 17.19
C GLY A 197 1.41 -29.64 17.48
N SER A 198 2.22 -29.37 16.46
CA SER A 198 3.66 -29.25 16.64
C SER A 198 4.01 -27.97 17.41
N TRP A 199 5.12 -27.98 18.15
CA TRP A 199 5.63 -26.78 18.84
C TRP A 199 5.82 -25.58 17.90
N LEU A 200 6.13 -25.83 16.63
CA LEU A 200 6.25 -24.79 15.61
C LEU A 200 4.88 -24.20 15.24
N ASP A 201 3.84 -25.01 15.09
CA ASP A 201 2.49 -24.53 14.77
C ASP A 201 1.90 -23.73 15.93
N ILE A 202 2.11 -24.19 17.16
CA ILE A 202 1.71 -23.48 18.38
C ILE A 202 2.46 -22.14 18.46
N GLY A 203 3.79 -22.16 18.34
CA GLY A 203 4.62 -20.96 18.37
C GLY A 203 4.32 -19.95 17.26
N THR A 204 4.02 -20.42 16.04
CA THR A 204 3.65 -19.54 14.93
C THR A 204 2.25 -18.94 15.12
N SER A 205 1.29 -19.68 15.67
CA SER A 205 -0.04 -19.12 15.98
C SER A 205 0.02 -18.00 17.03
N ILE A 206 0.79 -18.21 18.10
CA ILE A 206 1.05 -17.21 19.15
C ILE A 206 1.79 -16.01 18.56
N SER A 207 2.81 -16.26 17.73
CA SER A 207 3.57 -15.17 17.10
C SER A 207 2.69 -14.32 16.18
N HIS A 208 1.82 -14.92 15.36
CA HIS A 208 0.89 -14.18 14.52
C HIS A 208 -0.04 -13.29 15.36
N TYR A 209 -0.57 -13.81 16.46
CA TYR A 209 -1.40 -13.04 17.38
C TYR A 209 -0.65 -11.84 17.98
N VAL A 210 0.56 -12.06 18.53
CA VAL A 210 1.38 -11.01 19.14
C VAL A 210 1.81 -9.95 18.10
N ILE A 211 2.13 -10.37 16.88
CA ILE A 211 2.49 -9.46 15.77
C ILE A 211 1.29 -8.57 15.43
N VAL A 212 0.10 -9.15 15.28
CA VAL A 212 -1.13 -8.39 14.95
C VAL A 212 -1.46 -7.40 16.08
N MET A 213 -1.35 -7.80 17.34
CA MET A 213 -1.54 -6.89 18.48
C MET A 213 -0.52 -5.75 18.52
N SER A 214 0.76 -6.05 18.29
CA SER A 214 1.83 -5.05 18.27
C SER A 214 1.63 -4.03 17.15
N PHE A 215 1.22 -4.51 15.97
CA PHE A 215 0.93 -3.67 14.81
C PHE A 215 -0.26 -2.74 15.05
N THR A 216 -1.33 -3.26 15.67
CA THR A 216 -2.51 -2.46 16.07
C THR A 216 -2.12 -1.34 17.02
N ILE A 217 -1.36 -1.64 18.08
CA ILE A 217 -0.92 -0.64 19.06
C ILE A 217 -0.06 0.44 18.39
N PHE A 218 0.84 0.04 17.49
CA PHE A 218 1.67 0.99 16.75
C PHE A 218 0.85 1.92 15.84
N LEU A 219 -0.16 1.39 15.13
CA LEU A 219 -1.09 2.21 14.33
C LEU A 219 -1.92 3.17 15.19
N MET A 220 -2.35 2.73 16.37
CA MET A 220 -3.05 3.60 17.33
C MET A 220 -2.15 4.75 17.81
N LEU A 221 -0.87 4.47 18.11
CA LEU A 221 0.09 5.50 18.49
C LEU A 221 0.32 6.50 17.34
N LEU A 222 0.53 6.00 16.12
CA LEU A 222 0.72 6.86 14.95
C LEU A 222 -0.50 7.75 14.69
N SER A 223 -1.71 7.20 14.76
CA SER A 223 -2.94 7.99 14.58
C SER A 223 -3.17 9.00 15.70
N GLY A 224 -2.82 8.66 16.95
CA GLY A 224 -2.83 9.59 18.07
C GLY A 224 -1.84 10.74 17.90
N VAL A 225 -0.61 10.44 17.47
CA VAL A 225 0.42 11.45 17.15
C VAL A 225 -0.03 12.34 15.98
N ALA A 226 -0.63 11.76 14.94
CA ALA A 226 -1.19 12.52 13.82
C ALA A 226 -2.26 13.50 14.29
N GLN A 227 -3.17 13.08 15.18
CA GLN A 227 -4.18 13.97 15.76
C GLN A 227 -3.56 15.07 16.61
N LEU A 228 -2.56 14.76 17.43
CA LEU A 228 -1.85 15.74 18.26
C LEU A 228 -1.16 16.80 17.39
N LEU A 229 -0.47 16.37 16.33
CA LEU A 229 0.20 17.26 15.39
C LEU A 229 -0.79 18.13 14.61
N THR A 230 -1.90 17.56 14.14
CA THR A 230 -2.91 18.30 13.38
C THR A 230 -3.66 19.31 14.24
N THR A 231 -3.94 18.98 15.51
CA THR A 231 -4.57 19.91 16.46
C THR A 231 -3.65 21.08 16.78
N LYS A 232 -2.36 20.83 17.04
CA LYS A 232 -1.39 21.91 17.34
C LYS A 232 -1.05 22.78 16.14
N ARG A 233 -1.04 22.22 14.92
CA ARG A 233 -0.75 22.99 13.70
C ARG A 233 -1.88 23.99 13.37
N LEU A 234 -3.12 23.68 13.74
CA LEU A 234 -4.26 24.61 13.60
C LEU A 234 -4.14 25.81 14.56
N GLU A 235 -3.77 25.59 15.83
CA GLU A 235 -3.57 26.69 16.79
C GLU A 235 -2.41 27.63 16.41
N LEU A 236 -1.33 27.10 15.82
CA LEU A 236 -0.19 27.91 15.37
C LEU A 236 -0.49 28.80 14.16
N TRP A 237 -1.48 28.44 13.31
CA TRP A 237 -1.83 29.21 12.12
C TRP A 237 -2.90 30.27 12.39
N GLU A 238 -3.84 30.04 13.30
CA GLU A 238 -4.84 31.06 13.68
C GLU A 238 -4.22 32.24 14.47
N GLY A 239 -3.07 32.04 15.11
CA GLY A 239 -2.35 33.11 15.82
C GLY A 239 -1.68 34.18 14.95
N THR A 240 -1.54 33.98 13.64
CA THR A 240 -0.76 34.89 12.75
C THR A 240 -1.61 35.64 11.72
N LYS A 241 -2.95 35.60 11.82
CA LYS A 241 -3.85 36.48 11.05
C LYS A 241 -4.72 37.33 11.99
N ARG A 242 -4.08 38.21 12.77
CA ARG A 242 -4.75 39.41 13.30
C ARG A 242 -4.00 40.66 12.86
N HIS A 243 -4.68 41.42 12.00
CA HIS A 243 -4.57 42.86 11.79
C HIS A 243 -3.18 43.47 11.57
N SER A 244 -2.85 43.74 10.31
CA SER A 244 -2.25 45.02 9.96
C SER A 244 -3.38 45.91 9.43
N LEU A 245 -3.64 46.99 10.18
CA LEU A 245 -4.50 48.13 9.86
C LEU A 245 -4.33 48.64 8.43
#